data_AF-A0A415BN10-F1
#
_entry.id   AF-A0A415BN10-F1
#
_cell.length_a   1.000
_cell.length_b   1.000
_cell.length_c   1.000
_cell.angle_alpha   90.00
_cell.angle_beta   90.00
_cell.angle_gamma   90.00
#
_symmetry.space_group_name_H-M   'P 1'
#
loop_
_entity.id
_entity.type
_entity.pdbx_description
1 polymer ?
#
loop_
_entity_poly.entity_id
_entity_poly.type
_entity_poly.pdbx_seq_one_letter_code
_entity_poly.pdbx_strand_id
1 'polypeptide(L)'
;MAVAKEKKPKKPEIKYQATIHKKYAEFIDKEAKAEAIEALEGLKKTHPNVPLVFKPSPLAEVLTKTNREICKALFVDSEESSAFSFNKPRSKTVEQTVRANLIAYNNAKTALKEEAFDDYKYVYKTIVDALEVYFSIAAESALREYFTGYAEFADNLTKEEEQKQAERVAKKRKTEEEKKQGKDAEK
;
A
#
# COMPACT_ATOMS: atom_id res chain seq x y z
N MET A 1 -6.84 -26.08 32.83
CA MET A 1 -5.63 -25.64 32.09
C MET A 1 -5.98 -24.37 31.34
N ALA A 2 -5.35 -23.23 31.66
CA ALA A 2 -5.58 -21.98 30.97
C ALA A 2 -4.85 -22.05 29.62
N VAL A 3 -5.60 -22.20 28.52
CA VAL A 3 -5.06 -22.03 27.17
C VAL A 3 -4.65 -20.57 27.07
N ALA A 4 -3.33 -20.32 27.05
CA ALA A 4 -2.80 -18.99 26.81
C ALA A 4 -3.45 -18.47 25.53
N LYS A 5 -4.24 -17.41 25.63
CA LYS A 5 -4.73 -16.68 24.45
C LYS A 5 -3.48 -16.18 23.75
N GLU A 6 -3.01 -16.92 22.74
CA GLU A 6 -1.98 -16.44 21.83
C GLU A 6 -2.45 -15.06 21.36
N LYS A 7 -1.63 -14.04 21.66
CA LYS A 7 -1.89 -12.69 21.18
C LYS A 7 -2.05 -12.81 19.67
N LYS A 8 -3.21 -12.39 19.13
CA LYS A 8 -3.42 -12.28 17.68
C LYS A 8 -2.13 -11.70 17.08
N PRO A 9 -1.54 -12.33 16.04
CA PRO A 9 -0.34 -11.80 15.44
C PRO A 9 -0.60 -10.32 15.12
N LYS A 10 0.16 -9.42 15.74
CA LYS A 10 0.05 -8.00 15.46
C LYS A 10 0.33 -7.86 13.96
N LYS A 11 -0.64 -7.30 13.24
CA LYS A 11 -0.48 -6.87 11.85
C LYS A 11 0.89 -6.17 11.75
N PRO A 12 1.79 -6.61 10.88
CA PRO A 12 2.93 -5.80 10.51
C PRO A 12 2.35 -4.53 9.90
N GLU A 13 2.25 -3.47 10.70
CA GLU A 13 1.86 -2.16 10.21
C GLU A 13 3.09 -1.57 9.54
N ILE A 14 3.16 -1.77 8.23
CA ILE A 14 4.02 -0.97 7.38
C ILE A 14 3.38 0.41 7.37
N LYS A 15 3.87 1.29 8.25
CA LYS A 15 3.32 2.63 8.41
C LYS A 15 3.38 3.37 7.08
N TYR A 16 2.31 4.10 6.77
CA TYR A 16 2.21 4.92 5.56
C TYR A 16 2.38 4.17 4.23
N GLN A 17 2.23 2.84 4.19
CA GLN A 17 2.47 2.02 3.00
C GLN A 17 1.79 2.56 1.74
N ALA A 18 0.49 2.86 1.80
CA ALA A 18 -0.24 3.39 0.64
C ALA A 18 0.32 4.74 0.15
N THR A 19 0.77 5.60 1.08
CA THR A 19 1.44 6.87 0.75
C THR A 19 2.80 6.61 0.12
N ILE A 20 3.58 5.66 0.65
CA ILE A 20 4.88 5.26 0.11
C ILE A 20 4.73 4.73 -1.31
N HIS A 21 3.82 3.79 -1.55
CA HIS A 21 3.59 3.22 -2.89
C HIS A 21 3.19 4.30 -3.90
N LYS A 22 2.27 5.19 -3.52
CA LYS A 22 1.86 6.31 -4.38
C LYS A 22 3.02 7.27 -4.67
N LYS A 23 3.81 7.61 -3.65
CA LYS A 23 4.95 8.52 -3.80
C LYS A 23 6.08 7.88 -4.62
N TYR A 24 6.27 6.58 -4.48
CA TYR A 24 7.22 5.84 -5.29
C TYR A 24 6.75 5.73 -6.76
N ALA A 25 5.46 5.53 -7.01
CA ALA A 25 4.88 5.59 -8.35
C ALA A 25 5.12 6.96 -9.02
N GLU A 26 4.98 8.05 -8.26
CA GLU A 26 5.31 9.40 -8.74
C GLU A 26 6.81 9.58 -8.99
N PHE A 27 7.66 8.92 -8.19
CA PHE A 27 9.12 9.00 -8.29
C PHE A 27 9.65 8.30 -9.54
N ILE A 28 9.21 7.07 -9.82
CA ILE A 28 9.70 6.28 -10.95
C ILE A 28 9.35 6.90 -12.31
N ASP A 29 8.22 7.62 -12.40
CA ASP A 29 7.78 8.28 -13.62
C ASP A 29 8.19 9.77 -13.68
N LYS A 30 8.95 10.28 -12.70
CA LYS A 30 9.18 11.73 -12.54
C LYS A 30 9.82 12.37 -13.77
N GLU A 31 10.86 11.75 -14.31
CA GLU A 31 11.59 12.25 -15.48
C GLU A 31 10.74 12.13 -16.75
N ALA A 32 10.19 10.94 -17.01
CA ALA A 32 9.30 10.68 -18.15
C ALA A 32 8.08 11.61 -18.17
N LYS A 33 7.52 11.92 -16.98
CA LYS A 33 6.41 12.87 -16.84
C LYS A 33 6.83 14.30 -17.16
N ALA A 34 8.03 14.72 -16.76
CA ALA A 34 8.54 16.06 -17.06
C ALA A 34 8.75 16.23 -18.58
N GLU A 35 9.43 15.28 -19.21
CA GLU A 35 9.64 15.27 -20.66
C GLU A 35 8.33 15.23 -21.44
N ALA A 36 7.38 14.38 -21.00
CA ALA A 36 6.07 14.31 -21.63
C ALA A 36 5.29 15.62 -21.48
N ILE A 37 5.33 16.30 -20.33
CA ILE A 37 4.64 17.58 -20.16
C ILE A 37 5.21 18.62 -21.13
N GLU A 38 6.53 18.73 -21.26
CA GLU A 38 7.17 19.64 -22.21
C GLU A 38 6.76 19.34 -23.66
N ALA A 39 6.76 18.07 -24.06
CA ALA A 39 6.32 17.65 -25.39
C ALA A 39 4.82 17.94 -25.61
N LEU A 40 3.96 17.69 -24.62
CA LEU A 40 2.53 17.96 -24.70
C LEU A 40 2.24 19.46 -24.77
N GLU A 41 3.02 20.31 -24.10
CA GLU A 41 2.93 21.77 -24.23
C GLU A 41 3.31 22.26 -25.63
N GLY A 42 4.35 21.67 -26.23
CA GLY A 42 4.70 21.91 -27.63
C GLY A 42 3.57 21.52 -28.59
N LEU A 43 2.99 20.33 -28.40
CA LEU A 43 1.89 19.81 -29.23
C LEU A 43 0.56 20.56 -29.04
N LYS A 44 0.28 21.10 -27.85
CA LYS A 44 -0.92 21.93 -27.62
C LYS A 44 -0.90 23.21 -28.44
N LYS A 45 0.29 23.74 -28.78
CA LYS A 45 0.41 24.90 -29.66
C LYS A 45 -0.02 24.59 -31.10
N THR A 46 0.17 23.35 -31.55
CA THR A 46 -0.18 22.92 -32.91
C THR A 46 -1.54 22.23 -33.00
N HIS A 47 -2.00 21.60 -31.91
CA HIS A 47 -3.27 20.86 -31.83
C HIS A 47 -4.03 21.15 -30.53
N PRO A 48 -4.64 22.35 -30.39
CA PRO A 48 -5.26 22.81 -29.15
C PRO A 48 -6.50 22.01 -28.72
N ASN A 49 -7.15 21.30 -29.66
CA ASN A 49 -8.40 20.57 -29.41
C ASN A 49 -8.21 19.09 -29.07
N VAL A 50 -6.97 18.57 -29.02
CA VAL A 50 -6.71 17.17 -28.64
C VAL A 50 -6.45 17.09 -27.13
N PRO A 51 -7.20 16.27 -26.37
CA PRO A 51 -6.92 16.04 -24.97
C PRO A 51 -5.61 15.25 -24.83
N LEU A 52 -4.54 15.99 -24.58
CA LEU A 52 -3.18 15.49 -24.42
C LEU A 52 -2.87 15.35 -22.93
N VAL A 53 -2.74 14.10 -22.45
CA VAL A 53 -2.49 13.77 -21.04
C VAL A 53 -1.38 12.72 -20.95
N PHE A 54 -0.48 12.91 -19.99
CA PHE A 54 0.55 11.92 -19.65
C PHE A 54 -0.08 10.62 -19.16
N LYS A 55 0.40 9.49 -19.67
CA LYS A 55 0.05 8.15 -19.18
C LYS A 55 1.20 7.60 -18.35
N PRO A 56 0.96 7.23 -17.08
CA PRO A 56 1.97 6.58 -16.25
C PRO A 56 2.47 5.27 -16.86
N SER A 57 3.66 4.83 -16.44
CA SER A 57 4.13 3.48 -16.75
C SER A 57 3.20 2.42 -16.15
N PRO A 58 3.12 1.21 -16.73
CA PRO A 58 2.28 0.12 -16.19
C PRO A 58 2.58 -0.18 -14.72
N LEU A 59 3.86 -0.11 -14.33
CA LEU A 59 4.28 -0.30 -12.94
C LEU A 59 3.79 0.83 -12.03
N ALA A 60 3.96 2.10 -12.43
CA ALA A 60 3.47 3.24 -11.66
C ALA A 60 1.95 3.18 -11.48
N GLU A 61 1.20 2.78 -12.52
CA GLU A 61 -0.24 2.60 -12.43
C GLU A 61 -0.60 1.53 -11.38
N VAL A 62 0.05 0.36 -11.43
CA VAL A 62 -0.16 -0.74 -10.47
C VAL A 62 0.11 -0.32 -9.03
N LEU A 63 1.16 0.46 -8.79
CA LEU A 63 1.54 0.92 -7.44
C LEU A 63 0.51 1.86 -6.80
N THR A 64 -0.40 2.46 -7.59
CA THR A 64 -1.51 3.27 -7.06
C THR A 64 -2.75 2.45 -6.67
N LYS A 65 -2.73 1.13 -6.94
CA LYS A 65 -3.82 0.20 -6.66
C LYS A 65 -3.69 -0.43 -5.26
N THR A 66 -4.56 -1.39 -4.94
CA THR A 66 -4.50 -2.11 -3.66
C THR A 66 -3.28 -3.03 -3.58
N ASN A 67 -2.79 -3.34 -2.38
CA ASN A 67 -1.70 -4.31 -2.19
C ASN A 67 -1.96 -5.66 -2.86
N ARG A 68 -3.23 -6.10 -2.87
CA ARG A 68 -3.66 -7.30 -3.58
C ARG A 68 -3.40 -7.19 -5.09
N GLU A 69 -3.71 -6.04 -5.69
CA GLU A 69 -3.48 -5.79 -7.11
C GLU A 69 -1.99 -5.65 -7.42
N ILE A 70 -1.21 -5.04 -6.53
CA ILE A 70 0.26 -5.01 -6.62
C ILE A 70 0.81 -6.44 -6.59
N CYS A 71 0.37 -7.28 -5.64
CA CYS A 71 0.79 -8.68 -5.58
C CYS A 71 0.40 -9.46 -6.84
N LYS A 72 -0.82 -9.28 -7.36
CA LYS A 72 -1.25 -9.94 -8.60
C LYS A 72 -0.36 -9.52 -9.77
N ALA A 73 -0.09 -8.23 -9.92
CA ALA A 73 0.73 -7.72 -10.99
C ALA A 73 2.18 -8.24 -10.92
N LEU A 74 2.82 -8.14 -9.74
CA LEU A 74 4.23 -8.50 -9.58
C LEU A 74 4.46 -10.02 -9.58
N PHE A 75 3.64 -10.77 -8.85
CA PHE A 75 3.91 -12.20 -8.63
C PHE A 75 3.18 -13.12 -9.61
N VAL A 76 2.17 -12.64 -10.34
CA VAL A 76 1.29 -13.51 -11.13
C VAL A 76 1.16 -13.08 -12.59
N ASP A 77 0.91 -11.81 -12.84
CA ASP A 77 0.68 -11.31 -14.20
C ASP A 77 1.98 -10.93 -14.91
N SER A 78 3.05 -10.62 -14.17
CA SER A 78 4.35 -10.25 -14.73
C SER A 78 5.07 -11.46 -15.33
N GLU A 79 5.70 -11.25 -16.48
CA GLU A 79 6.66 -12.20 -17.07
C GLU A 79 7.85 -12.45 -16.12
N GLU A 80 8.15 -11.48 -15.26
CA GLU A 80 9.21 -11.53 -14.26
C GLU A 80 8.76 -12.19 -12.95
N SER A 81 7.55 -12.76 -12.88
CA SER A 81 7.03 -13.46 -11.69
C SER A 81 7.96 -14.57 -11.18
N SER A 82 8.74 -15.18 -12.08
CA SER A 82 9.76 -16.19 -11.75
C SER A 82 10.98 -15.65 -11.00
N ALA A 83 11.17 -14.32 -10.95
CA ALA A 83 12.24 -13.68 -10.18
C ALA A 83 12.05 -13.82 -8.67
N PHE A 84 10.83 -14.09 -8.21
CA PHE A 84 10.53 -14.24 -6.79
C PHE A 84 10.64 -15.69 -6.34
N SER A 85 11.46 -15.94 -5.32
CA SER A 85 11.64 -17.27 -4.74
C SER A 85 11.56 -17.23 -3.22
N PHE A 86 11.19 -18.36 -2.61
CA PHE A 86 11.24 -18.47 -1.15
C PHE A 86 12.67 -18.76 -0.70
N ASN A 87 13.13 -18.04 0.32
CA ASN A 87 14.43 -18.27 0.96
C ASN A 87 14.59 -19.68 1.56
N LYS A 88 13.48 -20.44 1.69
CA LYS A 88 13.47 -21.82 2.15
C LYS A 88 12.74 -22.69 1.12
N PRO A 89 13.18 -23.94 0.91
CA PRO A 89 12.50 -24.88 0.02
C PRO A 89 11.03 -25.04 0.41
N ARG A 90 10.15 -24.98 -0.60
CA ARG A 90 8.71 -25.21 -0.46
C ARG A 90 8.21 -26.04 -1.64
N SER A 91 7.08 -26.73 -1.43
CA SER A 91 6.40 -27.48 -2.49
C SER A 91 5.67 -26.61 -3.51
N LYS A 92 5.46 -25.32 -3.22
CA LYS A 92 4.82 -24.34 -4.10
C LYS A 92 5.75 -23.17 -4.34
N THR A 93 5.70 -22.61 -5.56
CA THR A 93 6.39 -21.37 -5.91
C THR A 93 5.72 -20.16 -5.24
N VAL A 94 6.40 -19.01 -5.28
CA VAL A 94 5.82 -17.74 -4.80
C VAL A 94 4.56 -17.41 -5.59
N GLU A 95 4.61 -17.47 -6.93
CA GLU A 95 3.45 -17.29 -7.81
C GLU A 95 2.27 -18.18 -7.38
N GLN A 96 2.50 -19.49 -7.28
CA GLN A 96 1.44 -20.45 -6.93
C GLN A 96 0.81 -20.15 -5.57
N THR A 97 1.63 -19.69 -4.62
CA THR A 97 1.17 -19.29 -3.28
C THR A 97 0.32 -18.03 -3.33
N VAL A 98 0.78 -16.99 -4.03
CA VAL A 98 0.06 -15.72 -4.18
C VAL A 98 -1.25 -15.95 -4.93
N ARG A 99 -1.25 -16.73 -6.01
CA ARG A 99 -2.44 -17.11 -6.78
C ARG A 99 -3.47 -17.83 -5.91
N ALA A 100 -3.04 -18.78 -5.09
CA ALA A 100 -3.94 -19.48 -4.16
C ALA A 100 -4.58 -18.50 -3.14
N ASN A 101 -3.80 -17.56 -2.61
CA ASN A 101 -4.30 -16.55 -1.67
C ASN A 101 -5.26 -15.55 -2.34
N LEU A 102 -5.03 -15.19 -3.61
CA LEU A 102 -5.96 -14.35 -4.40
C LEU A 102 -7.32 -15.04 -4.57
N ILE A 103 -7.31 -16.34 -4.89
CA ILE A 103 -8.53 -17.14 -5.02
C ILE A 103 -9.25 -17.22 -3.66
N ALA A 104 -8.52 -17.55 -2.59
CA ALA A 104 -9.08 -17.62 -1.24
C ALA A 104 -9.73 -16.30 -0.81
N TYR A 105 -9.08 -15.16 -1.12
CA TYR A 105 -9.60 -13.83 -0.81
C TYR A 105 -10.91 -13.55 -1.53
N ASN A 106 -10.96 -13.82 -2.84
CA ASN A 106 -12.16 -13.57 -3.64
C ASN A 106 -13.32 -14.45 -3.17
N ASN A 107 -13.06 -15.74 -2.91
CA ASN A 107 -14.07 -16.66 -2.39
C ASN A 107 -14.59 -16.21 -1.02
N ALA A 108 -13.71 -15.81 -0.10
CA ALA A 108 -14.09 -15.31 1.21
C ALA A 108 -14.88 -13.99 1.14
N LYS A 109 -14.52 -13.07 0.24
CA LYS A 109 -15.29 -11.84 -0.01
C LYS A 109 -16.68 -12.13 -0.58
N THR A 110 -16.81 -13.08 -1.49
CA THR A 110 -18.12 -13.49 -2.02
C THR A 110 -18.97 -14.12 -0.92
N ALA A 111 -18.42 -15.07 -0.18
CA ALA A 111 -19.12 -15.71 0.94
C ALA A 111 -19.55 -14.67 2.01
N LEU A 112 -18.69 -13.71 2.35
CA LEU A 112 -19.03 -12.63 3.29
C LEU A 112 -20.22 -11.77 2.82
N LYS A 113 -20.38 -11.56 1.51
CA LYS A 113 -21.49 -10.76 0.96
C LYS A 113 -22.82 -11.53 0.97
N GLU A 114 -22.76 -12.83 0.76
CA GLU A 114 -23.94 -13.70 0.64
C GLU A 114 -24.38 -14.27 2.00
N GLU A 115 -23.50 -14.28 2.99
CA GLU A 115 -23.77 -14.85 4.30
C GLU A 115 -24.85 -14.06 5.06
N ALA A 116 -25.86 -14.79 5.56
CA ALA A 116 -26.98 -14.23 6.29
C ALA A 116 -26.71 -14.20 7.81
N PHE A 117 -25.95 -15.17 8.33
CA PHE A 117 -25.71 -15.33 9.76
C PHE A 117 -24.46 -14.58 10.22
N ASP A 118 -24.60 -13.74 11.25
CA ASP A 118 -23.52 -12.86 11.70
C ASP A 118 -22.30 -13.60 12.25
N ASP A 119 -22.50 -14.77 12.88
CA ASP A 119 -21.40 -15.61 13.37
C ASP A 119 -20.50 -16.11 12.22
N TYR A 120 -21.10 -16.49 11.08
CA TYR A 120 -20.35 -16.91 9.90
C TYR A 120 -19.77 -15.71 9.13
N LYS A 121 -20.44 -14.54 9.11
CA LYS A 121 -19.83 -13.30 8.59
C LYS A 121 -18.55 -12.96 9.32
N TYR A 122 -18.51 -13.13 10.65
CA TYR A 122 -17.31 -12.89 11.43
C TYR A 122 -16.14 -13.80 10.99
N VAL A 123 -16.41 -15.06 10.67
CA VAL A 123 -15.40 -15.99 10.15
C VAL A 123 -14.86 -15.50 8.80
N TYR A 124 -15.71 -15.20 7.83
CA TYR A 124 -15.26 -14.73 6.51
C TYR A 124 -14.54 -13.39 6.57
N LYS A 125 -15.02 -12.47 7.42
CA LYS A 125 -14.33 -11.20 7.67
C LYS A 125 -12.93 -11.44 8.23
N THR A 126 -12.78 -12.35 9.19
CA THR A 126 -11.47 -12.69 9.76
C THR A 126 -10.52 -13.25 8.70
N ILE A 127 -11.01 -14.09 7.79
CA ILE A 127 -10.22 -14.63 6.67
C ILE A 127 -9.79 -13.51 5.72
N VAL A 128 -10.72 -12.63 5.35
CA VAL A 128 -10.45 -11.47 4.48
C VAL A 128 -9.40 -10.57 5.12
N ASP A 129 -9.56 -10.20 6.39
CA ASP A 129 -8.63 -9.34 7.12
C ASP A 129 -7.23 -9.98 7.18
N ALA A 130 -7.14 -11.30 7.44
CA ALA A 130 -5.86 -12.01 7.44
C ALA A 130 -5.18 -12.01 6.06
N LEU A 131 -5.94 -12.16 4.98
CA LEU A 131 -5.42 -12.11 3.62
C LEU A 131 -5.01 -10.70 3.21
N GLU A 132 -5.71 -9.64 3.65
CA GLU A 132 -5.27 -8.25 3.46
C GLU A 132 -3.93 -7.97 4.13
N VAL A 133 -3.70 -8.53 5.33
CA VAL A 133 -2.41 -8.46 6.01
C VAL A 133 -1.33 -9.19 5.21
N TYR A 134 -1.63 -10.41 4.72
CA TYR A 134 -0.72 -11.15 3.86
C TYR A 134 -0.30 -10.33 2.63
N PHE A 135 -1.26 -9.75 1.89
CA PHE A 135 -0.95 -8.95 0.70
C PHE A 135 -0.17 -7.69 1.02
N SER A 136 -0.42 -7.05 2.16
CA SER A 136 0.36 -5.89 2.62
C SER A 136 1.84 -6.23 2.80
N ILE A 137 2.13 -7.36 3.47
CA ILE A 137 3.50 -7.82 3.69
C ILE A 137 4.14 -8.28 2.37
N ALA A 138 3.41 -9.03 1.56
CA ALA A 138 3.92 -9.58 0.31
C ALA A 138 4.24 -8.48 -0.71
N ALA A 139 3.38 -7.45 -0.83
CA ALA A 139 3.63 -6.30 -1.68
C ALA A 139 4.91 -5.56 -1.25
N GLU A 140 5.03 -5.23 0.04
CA GLU A 140 6.23 -4.54 0.56
C GLU A 140 7.50 -5.36 0.36
N SER A 141 7.43 -6.68 0.59
CA SER A 141 8.57 -7.56 0.41
C SER A 141 9.02 -7.59 -1.05
N ALA A 142 8.07 -7.73 -1.99
CA ALA A 142 8.40 -7.65 -3.41
C ALA A 142 9.03 -6.32 -3.79
N LEU A 143 8.48 -5.21 -3.31
CA LEU A 143 8.99 -3.90 -3.67
C LEU A 143 10.41 -3.67 -3.14
N ARG A 144 10.70 -4.11 -1.91
CA ARG A 144 12.04 -4.01 -1.31
C ARG A 144 13.06 -4.94 -1.95
N GLU A 145 12.64 -6.13 -2.37
CA GLU A 145 13.53 -7.14 -2.95
C GLU A 145 13.83 -6.85 -4.43
N TYR A 146 12.81 -6.42 -5.17
CA TYR A 146 12.89 -6.30 -6.62
C TYR A 146 13.37 -4.93 -7.10
N PHE A 147 12.94 -3.84 -6.44
CA PHE A 147 13.27 -2.48 -6.89
C PHE A 147 14.43 -1.89 -6.09
N THR A 148 15.55 -1.69 -6.80
CA THR A 148 16.71 -1.01 -6.22
C THR A 148 16.33 0.39 -5.76
N GLY A 149 16.71 0.73 -4.52
CA GLY A 149 16.42 2.03 -3.91
C GLY A 149 15.00 2.19 -3.32
N TYR A 150 14.07 1.25 -3.55
CA TYR A 150 12.73 1.33 -2.92
C TYR A 150 12.82 1.28 -1.39
N ALA A 151 13.64 0.38 -0.84
CA ALA A 151 13.78 0.24 0.61
C ALA A 151 14.25 1.56 1.27
N GLU A 152 15.26 2.20 0.71
CA GLU A 152 15.78 3.48 1.20
C GLU A 152 14.74 4.60 1.04
N PHE A 153 14.05 4.65 -0.10
CA PHE A 153 12.96 5.59 -0.34
C PHE A 153 11.84 5.46 0.70
N ALA A 154 11.38 4.23 0.94
CA ALA A 154 10.31 3.92 1.88
C ALA A 154 10.72 4.29 3.31
N ASP A 155 11.95 4.00 3.71
CA ASP A 155 12.45 4.27 5.06
C ASP A 155 12.63 5.78 5.29
N ASN A 156 13.13 6.52 4.30
CA ASN A 156 13.27 7.97 4.39
C ASN A 156 11.89 8.67 4.47
N LEU A 157 10.95 8.28 3.60
CA LEU A 157 9.60 8.86 3.63
C LEU A 157 8.86 8.53 4.93
N THR A 158 9.06 7.33 5.48
CA THR A 158 8.49 6.96 6.78
C THR A 158 8.99 7.90 7.88
N LYS A 159 10.30 8.16 7.94
CA LYS A 159 10.88 9.09 8.92
C LYS A 159 10.31 10.50 8.77
N GLU A 160 10.17 11.00 7.55
CA GLU A 160 9.58 12.32 7.28
C GLU A 160 8.12 12.40 7.76
N GLU A 161 7.30 11.40 7.49
CA GLU A 161 5.89 11.39 7.90
C GLU A 161 5.75 11.26 9.43
N GLU A 162 6.62 10.51 10.09
CA GLU A 162 6.67 10.45 11.56
C GLU A 162 7.04 11.80 12.17
N GLN A 163 8.01 12.51 11.60
CA GLN A 163 8.38 13.87 12.03
C GLN A 163 7.22 14.85 11.86
N LYS A 164 6.57 14.88 10.69
CA LYS A 164 5.39 15.72 10.43
C LYS A 164 4.26 15.42 11.41
N GLN A 165 4.03 14.14 11.72
CA GLN A 165 3.00 13.75 12.68
C GLN A 165 3.35 14.20 14.10
N ALA A 166 4.61 14.07 14.52
CA ALA A 166 5.07 14.53 15.82
C ALA A 166 4.91 16.06 15.96
N GLU A 167 5.28 16.83 14.94
CA GLU A 167 5.11 18.29 14.91
C GLU A 167 3.65 18.70 15.01
N ARG A 168 2.74 18.04 14.28
CA ARG A 168 1.29 18.29 14.34
C ARG A 168 0.75 18.04 15.74
N VAL A 169 1.16 16.94 16.38
CA VAL A 169 0.75 16.62 17.76
C VAL A 169 1.28 17.66 18.75
N ALA A 170 2.55 18.06 18.61
CA ALA A 170 3.14 19.09 19.46
C ALA A 170 2.44 20.45 19.32
N LYS A 171 2.14 20.87 18.08
CA LYS A 171 1.41 22.11 17.80
C LYS A 171 0.00 22.08 18.40
N LYS A 172 -0.72 20.96 18.25
CA LYS A 172 -2.06 20.80 18.82
C LYS A 172 -2.05 20.91 20.34
N ARG A 173 -1.07 20.28 21.01
CA ARG A 173 -0.90 20.37 22.47
C ARG A 173 -0.66 21.81 22.93
N LYS A 174 0.25 22.54 22.27
CA LYS A 174 0.50 23.96 22.58
C LYS A 174 -0.76 24.81 22.44
N THR A 175 -1.52 24.65 21.36
CA THR A 175 -2.77 25.40 21.17
C THR A 175 -3.86 25.04 22.19
N GLU A 176 -3.91 23.79 22.65
CA GLU A 176 -4.84 23.36 23.72
C GLU A 176 -4.43 23.91 25.10
N GLU A 177 -3.13 24.01 25.38
CA GLU A 177 -2.59 24.62 26.60
C GLU A 177 -2.84 26.13 26.64
N GLU A 178 -2.57 26.84 25.54
CA GLU A 178 -2.84 28.28 25.39
C GLU A 178 -4.33 28.61 25.57
N LYS A 179 -5.22 27.76 25.02
CA LYS A 179 -6.68 27.92 25.20
C LYS A 179 -7.16 27.66 26.62
N LYS A 180 -6.47 26.81 27.40
CA LYS A 180 -6.79 26.59 28.81
C LYS A 180 -6.32 27.77 29.67
N GLN A 181 -5.08 28.23 29.46
CA GLN A 181 -4.54 29.37 30.19
C GLN A 181 -5.33 30.67 29.92
N GLY A 182 -5.79 30.90 28.69
CA GLY A 182 -6.64 32.05 28.37
C GLY A 182 -8.01 32.01 29.06
N LYS A 183 -8.57 30.82 29.30
CA LYS A 183 -9.86 30.66 30.01
C LYS A 183 -9.74 30.78 31.53
N ASP A 184 -8.60 30.39 32.08
CA ASP A 184 -8.33 30.50 33.52
C ASP A 184 -7.96 31.95 33.91
N ALA A 185 -7.49 32.77 32.96
CA ALA A 185 -7.20 34.19 33.18
C ALA A 185 -8.43 35.13 33.05
N GLU A 186 -9.57 34.63 32.55
CA GLU A 186 -10.85 35.37 32.43
C GLU A 186 -11.81 35.14 33.62
N LYS A 187 -11.40 34.36 34.64
CA LYS A 187 -12.15 34.12 35.89
C LYS A 187 -11.55 34.89 37.06
#